data_AF-A0A559UBF2-F1
#
_entry.id   AF-A0A559UBF2-F1
#
_cell.length_a   1.000
_cell.length_b   1.000
_cell.length_c   1.000
_cell.angle_alpha   90.00
_cell.angle_beta   90.00
_cell.angle_gamma   90.00
#
_symmetry.space_group_name_H-M   'P 1'
#
loop_
_entity.id
_entity.type
_entity.pdbx_description
1 polymer ?
#
loop_
_entity_poly.entity_id
_entity_poly.type
_entity_poly.pdbx_seq_one_letter_code
_entity_poly.pdbx_strand_id
1 'polypeptide(L)'
;MTLTGLVSALIADDGTADWPRRVPARLETVLTTMPLAARAGLRAAARGVDAYAMTRTGRTLGALTPPERESVLAELAARPALLPLLDVLKVPVLLAAGTERMLQDGPAPRGLTRQDPPLDLTPAPAWPARSTADAVVIGSGAGGATAARTLARAGLDVVVLEEGQHHSTESFGRRTPLDRFTDLYRDGGATVVVGNPPLLLPTGRAVGGTTVVNSGTCYRTPGHVLARWSKDFGFTPADGFDRCLDEAERTLRVATQPVDVLGNNGRSALDGARELGWQAAPLRRNAPGCQGSCQCVVGCPTGAKQSVQLSVLPEACAAGARIVTGARAERILVDTDRPGGPRTAGVRARFGESGAFEILAPLVVVAAGALQSPPLLRRSGLGRHPRLGGNLSVHPATSVAGRFAEPVTAWEGVLQSVGVEEHHSQGILIEATATPPGMGSFVLPGLGAELRRELETADRLATLGAMIADRPSGRVLGRDRTLIRYGLDRRDAGRLLRAVRAMGELLFAAGAEEVLTGIPRAPRVRSLTELDAVLAGTSARHLHLSAYHPTGTAAAGADPHRFPADPWGRLRGVQGVLLADASVLPSCPQVNPQLSIMAAASAISEAAVHA
;
A
#
# COMPACT_ATOMS: atom_id res chain seq x y z
N MET A 1 4.16 -6.18 31.28
CA MET A 1 5.33 -5.93 30.42
C MET A 1 5.47 -4.48 30.02
N THR A 2 6.66 -3.92 30.23
CA THR A 2 7.11 -2.66 29.61
C THR A 2 7.49 -2.94 28.15
N LEU A 3 7.41 -1.94 27.26
CA LEU A 3 7.90 -2.09 25.88
C LEU A 3 9.39 -2.44 25.83
N THR A 4 10.17 -1.93 26.80
CA THR A 4 11.58 -2.29 26.97
C THR A 4 11.77 -3.80 27.13
N GLY A 5 10.97 -4.46 27.98
CA GLY A 5 11.06 -5.92 28.14
C GLY A 5 10.70 -6.71 26.89
N LEU A 6 9.74 -6.21 26.08
CA LEU A 6 9.39 -6.81 24.78
C LEU A 6 10.55 -6.73 23.80
N VAL A 7 11.11 -5.53 23.64
CA VAL A 7 12.20 -5.26 22.71
C VAL A 7 13.44 -6.05 23.09
N SER A 8 13.88 -5.97 24.36
CA SER A 8 15.06 -6.69 24.83
C SER A 8 14.96 -8.20 24.65
N ALA A 9 13.75 -8.76 24.66
CA ALA A 9 13.54 -10.18 24.38
C ALA A 9 13.55 -10.49 22.89
N LEU A 10 12.85 -9.69 22.06
CA LEU A 10 12.71 -9.97 20.63
C LEU A 10 13.99 -9.75 19.82
N ILE A 11 14.84 -8.78 20.19
CA ILE A 11 16.06 -8.43 19.44
C ILE A 11 17.34 -8.55 20.30
N ALA A 12 17.28 -9.23 21.44
CA ALA A 12 18.43 -9.51 22.33
C ALA A 12 19.37 -8.30 22.55
N ASP A 13 18.98 -7.40 23.45
CA ASP A 13 19.88 -6.36 23.95
C ASP A 13 20.89 -6.96 24.93
N ASP A 14 22.14 -7.09 24.48
CA ASP A 14 23.28 -7.58 25.27
C ASP A 14 24.21 -6.43 25.73
N GLY A 15 23.83 -5.17 25.48
CA GLY A 15 24.61 -3.99 25.84
C GLY A 15 25.82 -3.69 24.94
N THR A 16 26.05 -4.46 23.86
CA THR A 16 27.20 -4.27 22.96
C THR A 16 26.99 -3.20 21.89
N ALA A 17 25.74 -2.80 21.63
CA ALA A 17 25.37 -1.77 20.67
C ALA A 17 24.41 -0.74 21.30
N ASP A 18 24.47 0.52 20.86
CA ASP A 18 23.64 1.58 21.45
C ASP A 18 22.19 1.59 20.91
N TRP A 19 22.00 1.17 19.66
CA TRP A 19 20.71 1.28 18.96
C TRP A 19 19.56 0.48 19.62
N PRO A 20 19.73 -0.77 20.17
CA PRO A 20 18.62 -1.52 20.76
C PRO A 20 17.95 -0.79 21.93
N ARG A 21 18.72 -0.01 22.69
CA ARG A 21 18.22 0.76 23.84
C ARG A 21 17.26 1.88 23.46
N ARG A 22 17.31 2.35 22.21
CA ARG A 22 16.47 3.46 21.69
C ARG A 22 15.18 2.97 21.03
N VAL A 23 15.13 1.68 20.65
CA VAL A 23 13.97 1.05 20.00
C VAL A 23 12.66 1.16 20.79
N PRO A 24 12.61 1.03 22.13
CA PRO A 24 11.36 1.13 22.88
C PRO A 24 10.65 2.48 22.73
N ALA A 25 11.41 3.59 22.71
CA ALA A 25 10.85 4.92 22.51
C ALA A 25 10.25 5.05 21.09
N ARG A 26 10.95 4.53 20.10
CA ARG A 26 10.51 4.53 18.70
C ARG A 26 9.27 3.65 18.48
N LEU A 27 9.22 2.50 19.14
CA LEU A 27 8.06 1.62 19.13
C LEU A 27 6.82 2.30 19.73
N GLU A 28 6.97 3.08 20.81
CA GLU A 28 5.83 3.85 21.34
C GLU A 28 5.32 4.89 20.33
N THR A 29 6.20 5.57 19.57
CA THR A 29 5.80 6.45 18.46
C THR A 29 4.97 5.72 17.41
N VAL A 30 5.39 4.51 17.03
CA VAL A 30 4.61 3.68 16.08
C VAL A 30 3.25 3.33 16.67
N LEU A 31 3.21 2.89 17.93
CA LEU A 31 1.97 2.45 18.60
C LEU A 31 0.96 3.58 18.81
N THR A 32 1.38 4.83 19.05
CA THR A 32 0.46 5.96 19.25
C THR A 32 -0.31 6.34 17.99
N THR A 33 0.23 6.00 16.81
CA THR A 33 -0.42 6.27 15.51
C THR A 33 -1.41 5.18 15.09
N MET A 34 -1.38 4.03 15.77
CA MET A 34 -2.28 2.92 15.51
C MET A 34 -3.69 3.15 16.10
N PRO A 35 -4.74 2.55 15.51
CA PRO A 35 -6.07 2.54 16.10
C PRO A 35 -6.05 1.95 17.51
N LEU A 36 -6.90 2.49 18.39
CA LEU A 36 -7.02 2.06 19.79
C LEU A 36 -7.10 0.54 19.96
N ALA A 37 -7.88 -0.14 19.10
CA ALA A 37 -8.04 -1.59 19.14
C ALA A 37 -6.75 -2.34 18.77
N ALA A 38 -6.02 -1.89 17.75
CA ALA A 38 -4.76 -2.50 17.34
C ALA A 38 -3.69 -2.32 18.44
N ARG A 39 -3.57 -1.11 18.99
CA ARG A 39 -2.68 -0.81 20.12
C ARG A 39 -3.02 -1.64 21.36
N ALA A 40 -4.30 -1.78 21.70
CA ALA A 40 -4.75 -2.61 22.80
C ALA A 40 -4.42 -4.10 22.56
N GLY A 41 -4.62 -4.60 21.34
CA GLY A 41 -4.27 -5.96 20.94
C GLY A 41 -2.78 -6.26 21.09
N LEU A 42 -1.90 -5.37 20.60
CA LEU A 42 -0.45 -5.49 20.76
C LEU A 42 -0.03 -5.48 22.24
N ARG A 43 -0.59 -4.57 23.04
CA ARG A 43 -0.32 -4.51 24.49
C ARG A 43 -0.81 -5.77 25.22
N ALA A 44 -1.95 -6.34 24.82
CA ALA A 44 -2.47 -7.58 25.37
C ALA A 44 -1.58 -8.78 24.98
N ALA A 45 -1.16 -8.87 23.72
CA ALA A 45 -0.22 -9.88 23.25
C ALA A 45 1.11 -9.83 24.02
N ALA A 46 1.67 -8.63 24.19
CA ALA A 46 2.87 -8.40 24.97
C ALA A 46 2.71 -8.87 26.44
N ARG A 47 1.58 -8.55 27.09
CA ARG A 47 1.28 -9.05 28.44
C ARG A 47 1.11 -10.58 28.47
N GLY A 48 0.58 -11.19 27.42
CA GLY A 48 0.45 -12.65 27.31
C GLY A 48 1.81 -13.35 27.30
N VAL A 49 2.78 -12.81 26.56
CA VAL A 49 4.17 -13.32 26.56
C VAL A 49 4.82 -13.17 27.94
N ASP A 50 4.62 -12.02 28.60
CA ASP A 50 5.13 -11.77 29.96
C ASP A 50 4.51 -12.69 31.01
N ALA A 51 3.20 -12.94 30.90
CA ALA A 51 2.49 -13.88 31.76
C ALA A 51 3.03 -15.30 31.55
N TYR A 52 3.32 -15.71 30.31
CA TYR A 52 3.96 -16.98 30.02
C TYR A 52 5.34 -17.08 30.72
N ALA A 53 6.18 -16.05 30.59
CA ALA A 53 7.47 -15.99 31.26
C ALA A 53 7.35 -16.11 32.79
N MET A 54 6.42 -15.36 33.39
CA MET A 54 6.08 -15.44 34.82
C MET A 54 5.68 -16.86 35.25
N THR A 55 4.80 -17.52 34.50
CA THR A 55 4.35 -18.88 34.83
C THR A 55 5.47 -19.92 34.72
N ARG A 56 6.44 -19.70 33.83
CA ARG A 56 7.56 -20.64 33.62
C ARG A 56 8.76 -20.40 34.51
N THR A 57 9.04 -19.16 34.87
CA THR A 57 10.31 -18.78 35.52
C THR A 57 10.15 -18.09 36.87
N GLY A 58 8.91 -17.75 37.26
CA GLY A 58 8.63 -16.94 38.44
C GLY A 58 9.01 -15.45 38.29
N ARG A 59 9.54 -15.03 37.13
CA ARG A 59 9.98 -13.66 36.83
C ARG A 59 9.36 -13.15 35.53
N THR A 60 9.23 -11.83 35.42
CA THR A 60 8.77 -11.19 34.18
C THR A 60 9.85 -11.31 33.12
N LEU A 61 9.46 -11.25 31.84
CA LEU A 61 10.41 -11.39 30.72
C LEU A 61 11.53 -10.33 30.78
N GLY A 62 11.19 -9.12 31.24
CA GLY A 62 12.17 -8.04 31.45
C GLY A 62 13.17 -8.29 32.58
N ALA A 63 12.83 -9.09 33.59
CA ALA A 63 13.70 -9.40 34.74
C ALA A 63 14.59 -10.65 34.53
N LEU A 64 14.43 -11.33 33.39
CA LEU A 64 15.27 -12.46 32.99
C LEU A 64 16.60 -11.98 32.38
N THR A 65 17.64 -12.81 32.51
CA THR A 65 18.90 -12.64 31.77
C THR A 65 18.70 -12.94 30.28
N PRO A 66 19.59 -12.48 29.37
CA PRO A 66 19.44 -12.75 27.94
C PRO A 66 19.26 -14.25 27.59
N PRO A 67 20.06 -15.20 28.13
CA PRO A 67 19.87 -16.63 27.85
C PRO A 67 18.51 -17.17 28.35
N GLU A 68 18.03 -16.69 29.49
CA GLU A 68 16.72 -17.07 30.04
C GLU A 68 15.58 -16.56 29.15
N ARG A 69 15.68 -15.32 28.64
CA ARG A 69 14.70 -14.76 27.68
C ARG A 69 14.65 -15.58 26.40
N GLU A 70 15.81 -15.94 25.85
CA GLU A 70 15.91 -16.75 24.64
C GLU A 70 15.27 -18.12 24.82
N SER A 71 15.53 -18.79 25.94
CA SER A 71 14.91 -20.07 26.27
C SER A 71 13.38 -19.97 26.31
N VAL A 72 12.83 -18.96 26.99
CA VAL A 72 11.37 -18.73 27.06
C VAL A 72 10.78 -18.47 25.67
N LEU A 73 11.44 -17.68 24.83
CA LEU A 73 10.98 -17.39 23.47
C LEU A 73 11.07 -18.61 22.55
N ALA A 74 12.11 -19.43 22.69
CA ALA A 74 12.26 -20.68 21.94
C ALA A 74 11.14 -21.67 22.28
N GLU A 75 10.80 -21.81 23.56
CA GLU A 75 9.66 -22.64 23.99
C GLU A 75 8.31 -22.15 23.44
N LEU A 76 8.12 -20.83 23.36
CA LEU A 76 6.93 -20.23 22.76
C LEU A 76 6.88 -20.48 21.25
N ALA A 77 8.01 -20.30 20.55
CA ALA A 77 8.12 -20.53 19.11
C ALA A 77 7.93 -22.01 18.73
N ALA A 78 8.31 -22.93 19.61
CA ALA A 78 8.08 -24.37 19.44
C ALA A 78 6.58 -24.75 19.47
N ARG A 79 5.68 -23.84 19.86
CA ARG A 79 4.22 -24.07 19.90
C ARG A 79 3.56 -23.43 18.67
N PRO A 80 3.12 -24.22 17.66
CA PRO A 80 2.56 -23.67 16.42
C PRO A 80 1.35 -22.75 16.62
N ALA A 81 0.56 -22.98 17.67
CA ALA A 81 -0.61 -22.16 18.01
C ALA A 81 -0.25 -20.73 18.48
N LEU A 82 0.99 -20.51 18.92
CA LEU A 82 1.45 -19.21 19.45
C LEU A 82 2.35 -18.45 18.47
N LEU A 83 2.77 -19.06 17.36
CA LEU A 83 3.58 -18.38 16.32
C LEU A 83 2.92 -17.11 15.77
N PRO A 84 1.61 -17.09 15.43
CA PRO A 84 0.97 -15.87 14.95
C PRO A 84 1.03 -14.72 15.96
N LEU A 85 0.99 -15.02 17.27
CA LEU A 85 1.10 -14.02 18.34
C LEU A 85 2.48 -13.36 18.32
N LEU A 86 3.54 -14.15 18.16
CA LEU A 86 4.92 -13.69 18.11
C LEU A 86 5.19 -12.86 16.85
N ASP A 87 4.69 -13.30 15.69
CA ASP A 87 4.85 -12.56 14.43
C ASP A 87 4.16 -11.17 14.49
N VAL A 88 2.96 -11.10 15.08
CA VAL A 88 2.24 -9.82 15.27
C VAL A 88 3.03 -8.84 16.15
N LEU A 89 3.74 -9.34 17.17
CA LEU A 89 4.61 -8.51 18.02
C LEU A 89 5.92 -8.13 17.31
N LYS A 90 6.45 -9.02 16.46
CA LYS A 90 7.74 -8.85 15.79
C LYS A 90 7.72 -7.72 14.76
N VAL A 91 6.66 -7.58 13.97
CA VAL A 91 6.61 -6.61 12.85
C VAL A 91 6.81 -5.15 13.31
N PRO A 92 6.09 -4.61 14.32
CA PRO A 92 6.32 -3.25 14.79
C PRO A 92 7.70 -3.04 15.40
N VAL A 93 8.27 -4.07 16.04
CA VAL A 93 9.62 -4.02 16.62
C VAL A 93 10.67 -3.97 15.50
N LEU A 94 10.52 -4.77 14.44
CA LEU A 94 11.42 -4.73 13.28
C LEU A 94 11.41 -3.37 12.59
N LEU A 95 10.22 -2.77 12.43
CA LEU A 95 10.08 -1.43 11.85
C LEU A 95 10.81 -0.36 12.69
N ALA A 96 10.66 -0.40 14.01
CA ALA A 96 11.33 0.52 14.93
C ALA A 96 12.85 0.28 14.99
N ALA A 97 13.26 -0.98 15.11
CA ALA A 97 14.65 -1.43 15.21
C ALA A 97 15.47 -1.09 13.96
N GLY A 98 14.96 -1.47 12.79
CA GLY A 98 15.68 -1.22 11.54
C GLY A 98 15.86 0.27 11.28
N THR A 99 14.83 1.09 11.54
CA THR A 99 14.93 2.55 11.33
C THR A 99 15.98 3.17 12.26
N GLU A 100 16.00 2.78 13.54
CA GLU A 100 16.94 3.33 14.53
C GLU A 100 18.40 3.04 14.16
N ARG A 101 18.70 1.80 13.76
CA ARG A 101 20.03 1.42 13.27
C ARG A 101 20.47 2.28 12.09
N MET A 102 19.55 2.52 11.16
CA MET A 102 19.83 3.30 9.95
C MET A 102 20.07 4.80 10.21
N LEU A 103 19.54 5.37 11.30
CA LEU A 103 19.85 6.76 11.66
C LEU A 103 21.31 6.94 12.12
N GLN A 104 21.97 5.86 12.51
CA GLN A 104 23.38 5.86 12.93
C GLN A 104 24.34 5.66 11.76
N ASP A 105 23.97 4.82 10.78
CA ASP A 105 24.84 4.39 9.68
C ASP A 105 24.39 4.88 8.27
N GLY A 106 23.29 5.63 8.18
CA GLY A 106 22.65 5.97 6.91
C GLY A 106 23.31 7.09 6.12
N PRO A 107 23.16 7.10 4.77
CA PRO A 107 23.72 8.14 3.94
C PRO A 107 23.11 9.50 4.26
N ALA A 108 23.95 10.55 4.28
CA ALA A 108 23.51 11.93 4.48
C ALA A 108 22.46 12.34 3.43
N PRO A 109 21.50 13.21 3.78
CA PRO A 109 20.52 13.70 2.83
C PRO A 109 21.20 14.30 1.60
N ARG A 110 20.99 13.71 0.42
CA ARG A 110 21.41 14.32 -0.84
C ARG A 110 20.57 15.58 -1.07
N GLY A 111 21.21 16.64 -1.55
CA GLY A 111 20.61 17.97 -1.70
C GLY A 111 19.28 17.95 -2.46
N LEU A 112 18.36 18.83 -2.08
CA LEU A 112 17.08 19.02 -2.75
C LEU A 112 17.32 19.40 -4.20
N THR A 113 16.85 18.57 -5.13
CA THR A 113 17.03 18.85 -6.56
C THR A 113 15.86 19.59 -7.19
N ARG A 114 14.73 19.79 -6.47
CA ARG A 114 13.51 20.34 -7.08
C ARG A 114 12.59 21.07 -6.11
N GLN A 115 12.08 22.22 -6.53
CA GLN A 115 10.98 22.91 -5.86
C GLN A 115 9.65 22.28 -6.28
N ASP A 116 8.75 22.08 -5.32
CA ASP A 116 7.42 21.56 -5.59
C ASP A 116 6.59 22.60 -6.36
N PRO A 117 5.80 22.17 -7.35
CA PRO A 117 4.88 23.06 -8.05
C PRO A 117 3.80 23.58 -7.09
N PRO A 118 3.25 24.79 -7.33
CA PRO A 118 2.26 25.39 -6.45
C PRO A 118 0.94 24.59 -6.45
N LEU A 119 0.28 24.60 -5.30
CA LEU A 119 -1.05 24.03 -5.07
C LEU A 119 -1.92 25.10 -4.38
N ASP A 120 -3.19 25.20 -4.77
CA ASP A 120 -4.18 26.03 -4.09
C ASP A 120 -4.77 25.23 -2.92
N LEU A 121 -4.08 25.30 -1.77
CA LEU A 121 -4.42 24.56 -0.56
C LEU A 121 -5.04 25.49 0.49
N THR A 122 -6.23 25.13 0.98
CA THR A 122 -6.83 25.72 2.16
C THR A 122 -6.99 24.67 3.26
N PRO A 123 -6.39 24.85 4.45
CA PRO A 123 -6.65 23.96 5.58
C PRO A 123 -8.13 23.99 5.97
N ALA A 124 -8.71 22.85 6.32
CA ALA A 124 -10.12 22.73 6.69
C ALA A 124 -10.65 23.78 7.70
N PRO A 125 -9.91 24.16 8.77
CA PRO A 125 -10.39 25.20 9.71
C PRO A 125 -10.51 26.61 9.10
N ALA A 126 -9.83 26.87 7.99
CA ALA A 126 -9.87 28.15 7.28
C ALA A 126 -10.92 28.16 6.15
N TRP A 127 -11.57 27.02 5.86
CA TRP A 127 -12.63 26.96 4.87
C TRP A 127 -13.95 27.51 5.45
N PRO A 128 -14.75 28.27 4.67
CA PRO A 128 -16.04 28.77 5.14
C PRO A 128 -17.00 27.64 5.54
N ALA A 129 -17.83 27.89 6.55
CA ALA A 129 -18.80 26.92 7.05
C ALA A 129 -19.79 26.44 5.97
N ARG A 130 -20.08 27.29 4.99
CA ARG A 130 -20.89 26.95 3.81
C ARG A 130 -20.29 27.58 2.56
N SER A 131 -20.23 26.82 1.47
CA SER A 131 -19.76 27.27 0.16
C SER A 131 -20.53 26.57 -0.96
N THR A 132 -20.28 27.00 -2.20
CA THR A 132 -20.84 26.40 -3.41
C THR A 132 -19.71 26.10 -4.39
N ALA A 133 -19.93 25.12 -5.26
CA ALA A 133 -19.05 24.74 -6.37
C ALA A 133 -19.88 24.01 -7.43
N ASP A 134 -19.37 23.89 -8.65
CA ASP A 134 -19.99 23.07 -9.70
C ASP A 134 -19.76 21.58 -9.43
N ALA A 135 -18.58 21.24 -8.91
CA ALA A 135 -18.25 19.87 -8.55
C ALA A 135 -17.42 19.77 -7.25
N VAL A 136 -17.74 18.76 -6.44
CA VAL A 136 -16.90 18.36 -5.30
C VAL A 136 -16.26 17.01 -5.58
N VAL A 137 -14.93 16.94 -5.51
CA VAL A 137 -14.17 15.69 -5.63
C VAL A 137 -13.72 15.23 -4.25
N ILE A 138 -14.18 14.06 -3.82
CA ILE A 138 -13.86 13.49 -2.50
C ILE A 138 -12.66 12.56 -2.62
N GLY A 139 -11.51 13.01 -2.13
CA GLY A 139 -10.23 12.31 -2.17
C GLY A 139 -9.32 12.84 -3.28
N SER A 140 -8.06 13.11 -2.94
CA SER A 140 -7.07 13.72 -3.86
C SER A 140 -6.10 12.71 -4.49
N GLY A 141 -6.42 11.41 -4.41
CA GLY A 141 -5.60 10.32 -4.93
C GLY A 141 -5.54 10.25 -6.46
N ALA A 142 -5.00 9.16 -7.01
CA ALA A 142 -4.81 8.96 -8.46
C ALA A 142 -6.04 9.34 -9.30
N GLY A 143 -7.20 8.80 -8.91
CA GLY A 143 -8.45 9.03 -9.60
C GLY A 143 -9.03 10.42 -9.36
N GLY A 144 -9.07 10.87 -8.10
CA GLY A 144 -9.62 12.17 -7.73
C GLY A 144 -8.84 13.35 -8.30
N ALA A 145 -7.50 13.31 -8.27
CA ALA A 145 -6.66 14.32 -8.91
C ALA A 145 -6.93 14.40 -10.42
N THR A 146 -7.09 13.25 -11.08
CA THR A 146 -7.37 13.18 -12.52
C THR A 146 -8.76 13.73 -12.85
N ALA A 147 -9.77 13.38 -12.05
CA ALA A 147 -11.12 13.90 -12.19
C ALA A 147 -11.16 15.42 -11.96
N ALA A 148 -10.51 15.91 -10.90
CA ALA A 148 -10.44 17.33 -10.60
C ALA A 148 -9.80 18.13 -11.74
N ARG A 149 -8.67 17.65 -12.27
CA ARG A 149 -8.01 18.26 -13.43
C ARG A 149 -8.93 18.30 -14.65
N THR A 150 -9.60 17.20 -14.93
CA THR A 150 -10.49 17.07 -16.11
C THR A 150 -11.65 18.05 -16.02
N LEU A 151 -12.34 18.10 -14.87
CA LEU A 151 -13.48 18.99 -14.65
C LEU A 151 -13.06 20.46 -14.61
N ALA A 152 -11.94 20.80 -13.96
CA ALA A 152 -11.44 22.18 -13.92
C ALA A 152 -11.01 22.68 -15.31
N ARG A 153 -10.37 21.83 -16.13
CA ARG A 153 -10.05 22.17 -17.53
C ARG A 153 -11.29 22.41 -18.39
N ALA A 154 -12.42 21.83 -18.02
CA ALA A 154 -13.71 22.10 -18.66
C ALA A 154 -14.39 23.39 -18.16
N GLY A 155 -13.76 24.14 -17.25
CA GLY A 155 -14.23 25.43 -16.75
C GLY A 155 -15.16 25.35 -15.53
N LEU A 156 -15.30 24.17 -14.91
CA LEU A 156 -16.11 24.03 -13.69
C LEU A 156 -15.35 24.57 -12.46
N ASP A 157 -16.08 25.18 -11.52
CA ASP A 157 -15.57 25.44 -10.16
C ASP A 157 -15.48 24.11 -9.40
N VAL A 158 -14.26 23.65 -9.15
CA VAL A 158 -13.97 22.37 -8.53
C VAL A 158 -13.36 22.55 -7.15
N VAL A 159 -13.96 21.90 -6.14
CA VAL A 159 -13.35 21.76 -4.81
C VAL A 159 -12.98 20.30 -4.54
N VAL A 160 -11.71 20.05 -4.22
CA VAL A 160 -11.20 18.74 -3.82
C VAL A 160 -11.13 18.66 -2.31
N LEU A 161 -11.69 17.61 -1.70
CA LEU A 161 -11.63 17.35 -0.26
C LEU A 161 -10.65 16.22 0.04
N GLU A 162 -9.65 16.46 0.88
CA GLU A 162 -8.69 15.45 1.32
C GLU A 162 -8.64 15.34 2.84
N GLU A 163 -8.72 14.11 3.35
CA GLU A 163 -8.62 13.83 4.80
C GLU A 163 -7.20 14.02 5.32
N GLY A 164 -6.19 13.68 4.52
CA GLY A 164 -4.78 13.84 4.85
C GLY A 164 -4.26 15.28 4.74
N GLN A 165 -3.04 15.48 5.25
CA GLN A 165 -2.31 16.73 5.11
C GLN A 165 -1.44 16.74 3.85
N HIS A 166 -1.01 17.92 3.42
CA HIS A 166 0.02 18.08 2.39
C HIS A 166 1.41 17.91 2.99
N HIS A 167 2.30 17.21 2.27
CA HIS A 167 3.70 17.05 2.65
C HIS A 167 4.59 17.33 1.44
N SER A 168 5.46 18.34 1.57
CA SER A 168 6.38 18.75 0.51
C SER A 168 7.60 17.83 0.39
N THR A 169 8.27 17.87 -0.76
CA THR A 169 9.56 17.21 -0.99
C THR A 169 10.60 17.64 0.04
N GLU A 170 10.65 18.94 0.37
CA GLU A 170 11.53 19.47 1.41
C GLU A 170 11.21 18.87 2.78
N SER A 171 9.93 18.75 3.13
CA SER A 171 9.50 18.10 4.38
C SER A 171 9.92 16.63 4.42
N PHE A 172 9.98 15.95 3.28
CA PHE A 172 10.47 14.58 3.21
C PHE A 172 11.99 14.47 3.44
N GLY A 173 12.77 15.37 2.84
CA GLY A 173 14.23 15.38 3.00
C GLY A 173 14.72 15.69 4.42
N ARG A 174 13.91 16.38 5.23
CA ARG A 174 14.25 16.81 6.60
C ARG A 174 13.80 15.83 7.69
N ARG A 175 13.02 14.80 7.36
CA ARG A 175 12.41 13.89 8.35
C ARG A 175 12.83 12.45 8.13
N THR A 176 12.89 11.70 9.22
CA THR A 176 13.25 10.28 9.15
C THR A 176 12.19 9.48 8.37
N PRO A 177 12.55 8.35 7.73
CA PRO A 177 11.58 7.48 7.06
C PRO A 177 10.38 7.10 7.94
N LEU A 178 10.61 6.82 9.23
CA LEU A 178 9.58 6.35 10.15
C LEU A 178 8.59 7.44 10.56
N ASP A 179 9.02 8.68 10.78
CA ASP A 179 8.07 9.78 11.05
C ASP A 179 7.17 10.03 9.84
N ARG A 180 7.73 9.92 8.62
CA ARG A 180 6.96 10.04 7.39
C ARG A 180 5.97 8.88 7.25
N PHE A 181 6.37 7.66 7.58
CA PHE A 181 5.48 6.50 7.55
C PHE A 181 4.27 6.69 8.48
N THR A 182 4.49 7.13 9.72
CA THR A 182 3.40 7.33 10.70
C THR A 182 2.39 8.40 10.28
N ASP A 183 2.84 9.42 9.56
CA ASP A 183 1.97 10.51 9.08
C ASP A 183 1.21 10.11 7.80
N LEU A 184 1.93 9.51 6.85
CA LEU A 184 1.46 9.27 5.49
C LEU A 184 0.55 8.04 5.37
N TYR A 185 0.69 7.05 6.25
CA TYR A 185 -0.12 5.84 6.21
C TYR A 185 -1.33 5.94 7.12
N ARG A 186 -2.49 5.58 6.57
CA ARG A 186 -3.72 5.44 7.35
C ARG A 186 -3.50 4.43 8.48
N ASP A 187 -3.98 4.80 9.67
CA ASP A 187 -3.90 3.96 10.86
C ASP A 187 -2.46 3.55 11.24
N GLY A 188 -1.47 4.39 10.92
CA GLY A 188 -0.05 4.10 11.16
C GLY A 188 0.44 2.88 10.39
N GLY A 189 -0.16 2.58 9.24
CA GLY A 189 0.11 1.38 8.45
C GLY A 189 -0.57 0.11 8.95
N ALA A 190 -1.28 0.14 10.09
CA ALA A 190 -1.94 -1.02 10.71
C ALA A 190 -3.31 -1.36 10.09
N THR A 191 -3.46 -1.19 8.77
CA THR A 191 -4.68 -1.60 8.06
C THR A 191 -4.61 -3.10 7.77
N VAL A 192 -5.40 -3.88 8.50
CA VAL A 192 -5.42 -5.35 8.40
C VAL A 192 -6.70 -5.84 7.74
N VAL A 193 -6.54 -6.80 6.82
CA VAL A 193 -7.64 -7.52 6.19
C VAL A 193 -7.88 -8.83 6.94
N VAL A 194 -9.12 -9.01 7.40
CA VAL A 194 -9.53 -10.22 8.10
C VAL A 194 -9.75 -11.33 7.07
N GLY A 195 -8.98 -12.40 7.19
CA GLY A 195 -8.95 -13.50 6.23
C GLY A 195 -8.11 -14.65 6.74
N ASN A 196 -7.96 -15.69 5.93
CA ASN A 196 -7.03 -16.79 6.20
C ASN A 196 -6.14 -17.04 4.97
N PRO A 197 -4.85 -16.62 4.98
CA PRO A 197 -4.19 -15.89 6.07
C PRO A 197 -4.68 -14.41 6.15
N PRO A 198 -4.48 -13.71 7.28
CA PRO A 198 -4.68 -12.27 7.35
C PRO A 198 -3.69 -11.54 6.43
N LEU A 199 -4.09 -10.37 5.91
CA LEU A 199 -3.24 -9.55 5.03
C LEU A 199 -3.00 -8.17 5.62
N LEU A 200 -1.78 -7.67 5.50
CA LEU A 200 -1.50 -6.25 5.68
C LEU A 200 -1.81 -5.50 4.39
N LEU A 201 -2.62 -4.46 4.44
CA LEU A 201 -3.06 -3.66 3.28
C LEU A 201 -2.86 -2.17 3.55
N PRO A 202 -1.61 -1.68 3.54
CA PRO A 202 -1.32 -0.30 3.89
C PRO A 202 -1.88 0.66 2.83
N THR A 203 -2.47 1.78 3.28
CA THR A 203 -3.05 2.80 2.39
C THR A 203 -2.61 4.20 2.78
N GLY A 204 -2.40 5.07 1.80
CA GLY A 204 -1.98 6.45 2.03
C GLY A 204 -3.11 7.36 2.50
N ARG A 205 -2.78 8.35 3.33
CA ARG A 205 -3.64 9.44 3.80
C ARG A 205 -2.84 10.75 3.76
N ALA A 206 -2.80 11.36 2.59
CA ALA A 206 -2.11 12.63 2.31
C ALA A 206 -2.73 13.28 1.07
N VAL A 207 -2.44 14.56 0.81
CA VAL A 207 -2.71 15.17 -0.50
C VAL A 207 -1.98 14.38 -1.58
N GLY A 208 -2.71 13.84 -2.57
CA GLY A 208 -2.19 12.87 -3.54
C GLY A 208 -2.45 11.40 -3.19
N GLY A 209 -3.01 11.11 -2.00
CA GLY A 209 -3.41 9.79 -1.53
C GLY A 209 -2.29 8.74 -1.57
N THR A 210 -2.64 7.51 -1.96
CA THR A 210 -1.67 6.39 -2.02
C THR A 210 -0.56 6.60 -3.06
N THR A 211 -0.70 7.54 -3.99
CA THR A 211 0.36 7.84 -4.97
C THR A 211 1.59 8.47 -4.31
N VAL A 212 1.44 9.07 -3.13
CA VAL A 212 2.56 9.60 -2.32
C VAL A 212 3.40 8.47 -1.72
N VAL A 213 2.78 7.33 -1.38
CA VAL A 213 3.40 6.21 -0.66
C VAL A 213 3.53 4.92 -1.48
N ASN A 214 3.26 4.96 -2.78
CA ASN A 214 3.52 3.81 -3.65
C ASN A 214 4.99 3.78 -4.14
N SER A 215 5.37 2.66 -4.74
CA SER A 215 6.72 2.42 -5.29
C SER A 215 7.05 3.23 -6.54
N GLY A 216 6.04 3.73 -7.25
CA GLY A 216 6.16 4.45 -8.51
C GLY A 216 6.19 3.58 -9.77
N THR A 217 5.98 2.27 -9.64
CA THR A 217 5.89 1.33 -10.77
C THR A 217 4.67 1.60 -11.64
N CYS A 218 4.86 1.60 -12.96
CA CYS A 218 3.86 1.99 -13.94
C CYS A 218 3.75 0.92 -15.05
N TYR A 219 2.69 0.12 -15.00
CA TYR A 219 2.30 -0.80 -16.06
C TYR A 219 1.03 -0.32 -16.74
N ARG A 220 1.01 -0.44 -18.07
CA ARG A 220 -0.25 -0.29 -18.83
C ARG A 220 -1.15 -1.47 -18.51
N THR A 221 -2.46 -1.22 -18.48
CA THR A 221 -3.45 -2.29 -18.29
C THR A 221 -3.34 -3.27 -19.45
N PRO A 222 -3.17 -4.59 -19.20
CA PRO A 222 -3.02 -5.56 -20.27
C PRO A 222 -4.24 -5.60 -21.21
N GLY A 223 -4.01 -5.78 -22.52
CA GLY A 223 -5.07 -5.77 -23.53
C GLY A 223 -6.17 -6.81 -23.29
N HIS A 224 -5.82 -8.01 -22.79
CA HIS A 224 -6.82 -9.04 -22.44
C HIS A 224 -7.70 -8.64 -21.25
N VAL A 225 -7.19 -7.83 -20.32
CA VAL A 225 -7.97 -7.28 -19.21
C VAL A 225 -8.95 -6.23 -19.72
N LEU A 226 -8.51 -5.33 -20.59
CA LEU A 226 -9.37 -4.31 -21.20
C LEU A 226 -10.47 -4.95 -22.06
N ALA A 227 -10.13 -5.92 -22.89
CA ALA A 227 -11.09 -6.67 -23.69
C ALA A 227 -12.14 -7.35 -22.81
N ARG A 228 -11.73 -7.92 -21.67
CA ARG A 228 -12.65 -8.51 -20.68
C ARG A 228 -13.54 -7.45 -20.03
N TRP A 229 -12.99 -6.30 -19.66
CA TRP A 229 -13.76 -5.21 -19.06
C TRP A 229 -14.83 -4.66 -19.99
N SER A 230 -14.48 -4.47 -21.25
CA SER A 230 -15.42 -4.08 -22.29
C SER A 230 -16.47 -5.17 -22.55
N LYS A 231 -16.05 -6.37 -22.96
CA LYS A 231 -16.96 -7.42 -23.46
C LYS A 231 -17.78 -8.11 -22.37
N ASP A 232 -17.17 -8.48 -21.25
CA ASP A 232 -17.83 -9.33 -20.24
C ASP A 232 -18.56 -8.51 -19.17
N PHE A 233 -18.09 -7.30 -18.90
CA PHE A 233 -18.65 -6.43 -17.85
C PHE A 233 -19.40 -5.23 -18.42
N GLY A 234 -19.19 -4.86 -19.69
CA GLY A 234 -19.77 -3.66 -20.27
C GLY A 234 -19.26 -2.39 -19.58
N PHE A 235 -17.97 -2.33 -19.27
CA PHE A 235 -17.32 -1.15 -18.72
C PHE A 235 -16.82 -0.26 -19.84
N THR A 236 -17.65 0.69 -20.28
CA THR A 236 -17.43 1.50 -21.48
C THR A 236 -16.10 2.27 -21.49
N PRO A 237 -15.59 2.82 -20.37
CA PRO A 237 -14.27 3.46 -20.36
C PRO A 237 -13.13 2.59 -20.93
N ALA A 238 -13.25 1.27 -20.91
CA ALA A 238 -12.22 0.36 -21.44
C ALA A 238 -12.02 0.48 -22.96
N ASP A 239 -13.02 0.91 -23.74
CA ASP A 239 -12.94 0.96 -25.21
C ASP A 239 -12.03 2.09 -25.74
N GLY A 240 -11.73 3.10 -24.91
CA GLY A 240 -10.88 4.25 -25.25
C GLY A 240 -9.65 4.40 -24.34
N PHE A 241 -9.24 3.32 -23.66
CA PHE A 241 -8.28 3.40 -22.56
C PHE A 241 -6.89 3.87 -22.99
N ASP A 242 -6.45 3.55 -24.22
CA ASP A 242 -5.09 3.85 -24.67
C ASP A 242 -4.78 5.34 -24.66
N ARG A 243 -5.69 6.21 -25.15
CA ARG A 243 -5.51 7.67 -25.10
C ARG A 243 -5.35 8.15 -23.66
N CYS A 244 -6.19 7.65 -22.75
CA CYS A 244 -6.14 8.06 -21.35
C CYS A 244 -4.88 7.53 -20.65
N LEU A 245 -4.40 6.33 -21.02
CA LEU A 245 -3.14 5.78 -20.55
C LEU A 245 -1.95 6.59 -21.07
N ASP A 246 -1.93 6.99 -22.34
CA ASP A 246 -0.88 7.84 -22.93
C ASP A 246 -0.79 9.18 -22.20
N GLU A 247 -1.93 9.80 -21.93
CA GLU A 247 -1.99 11.02 -21.14
C GLU A 247 -1.49 10.82 -19.71
N ALA A 248 -1.87 9.71 -19.05
CA ALA A 248 -1.41 9.41 -17.71
C ALA A 248 0.12 9.19 -17.68
N GLU A 249 0.67 8.42 -18.62
CA GLU A 249 2.12 8.16 -18.73
C GLU A 249 2.90 9.45 -18.99
N ARG A 250 2.41 10.30 -19.90
CA ARG A 250 3.02 11.61 -20.19
C ARG A 250 2.98 12.54 -18.97
N THR A 251 1.83 12.64 -18.30
CA THR A 251 1.66 13.50 -17.11
C THR A 251 2.60 13.06 -15.98
N LEU A 252 2.68 11.75 -15.73
CA LEU A 252 3.52 11.16 -14.69
C LEU A 252 5.00 11.05 -15.11
N ARG A 253 5.33 11.40 -16.36
CA ARG A 253 6.68 11.27 -16.94
C ARG A 253 7.25 9.86 -16.77
N VAL A 254 6.44 8.86 -17.11
CA VAL A 254 6.82 7.44 -16.98
C VAL A 254 7.99 7.13 -17.91
N ALA A 255 9.06 6.59 -17.33
CA ALA A 255 10.25 6.18 -18.07
C ALA A 255 10.86 4.91 -17.48
N THR A 256 11.51 4.11 -18.34
CA THR A 256 12.35 2.98 -17.90
C THR A 256 13.51 3.51 -17.06
N GLN A 257 13.78 2.88 -15.92
CA GLN A 257 14.90 3.30 -15.10
C GLN A 257 16.25 2.88 -15.73
N PRO A 258 17.25 3.77 -15.70
CA PRO A 258 18.62 3.40 -16.06
C PRO A 258 19.18 2.25 -15.21
N VAL A 259 20.02 1.40 -15.80
CA VAL A 259 20.57 0.21 -15.12
C VAL A 259 21.52 0.58 -13.98
N ASP A 260 22.23 1.71 -14.10
CA ASP A 260 23.20 2.20 -13.12
C ASP A 260 22.56 2.59 -11.78
N VAL A 261 21.29 3.01 -11.77
CA VAL A 261 20.57 3.42 -10.54
C VAL A 261 19.82 2.28 -9.84
N LEU A 262 19.77 1.08 -10.41
CA LEU A 262 18.95 -0.04 -9.88
C LEU A 262 19.42 -0.56 -8.52
N GLY A 263 20.72 -0.40 -8.21
CA GLY A 263 21.37 -1.02 -7.06
C GLY A 263 21.67 -2.51 -7.29
N ASN A 264 22.40 -3.13 -6.35
CA ASN A 264 22.83 -4.52 -6.50
C ASN A 264 21.63 -5.49 -6.46
N ASN A 265 20.58 -5.19 -5.69
CA ASN A 265 19.36 -6.01 -5.68
C ASN A 265 18.73 -6.17 -7.08
N GLY A 266 18.67 -5.07 -7.85
CA GLY A 266 18.18 -5.11 -9.23
C GLY A 266 19.15 -5.85 -10.18
N ARG A 267 20.46 -5.64 -10.01
CA ARG A 267 21.48 -6.33 -10.81
C ARG A 267 21.44 -7.84 -10.61
N SER A 268 21.38 -8.31 -9.36
CA SER A 268 21.26 -9.73 -9.03
C SER A 268 20.01 -10.35 -9.66
N ALA A 269 18.87 -9.65 -9.66
CA ALA A 269 17.66 -10.15 -10.32
C ALA A 269 17.81 -10.26 -11.85
N LEU A 270 18.47 -9.29 -12.50
CA LEU A 270 18.78 -9.36 -13.93
C LEU A 270 19.77 -10.48 -14.27
N ASP A 271 20.77 -10.69 -13.41
CA ASP A 271 21.79 -11.73 -13.61
C ASP A 271 21.17 -13.12 -13.44
N GLY A 272 20.38 -13.34 -12.40
CA GLY A 272 19.63 -14.59 -12.23
C GLY A 272 18.64 -14.84 -13.38
N ALA A 273 17.96 -13.80 -13.86
CA ALA A 273 17.03 -13.95 -14.99
C ALA A 273 17.78 -14.29 -16.29
N ARG A 274 18.97 -13.70 -16.50
CA ARG A 274 19.83 -14.01 -17.65
C ARG A 274 20.29 -15.47 -17.63
N GLU A 275 20.71 -15.97 -16.48
CA GLU A 275 21.14 -17.36 -16.30
C GLU A 275 20.00 -18.35 -16.60
N LEU A 276 18.78 -18.01 -16.18
CA LEU A 276 17.59 -18.84 -16.43
C LEU A 276 16.96 -18.64 -17.82
N GLY A 277 17.42 -17.66 -18.59
CA GLY A 277 16.79 -17.25 -19.85
C GLY A 277 15.40 -16.65 -19.68
N TRP A 278 15.08 -16.10 -18.51
CA TRP A 278 13.77 -15.51 -18.19
C TRP A 278 13.63 -14.08 -18.70
N GLN A 279 12.40 -13.69 -19.03
CA GLN A 279 12.09 -12.32 -19.40
C GLN A 279 12.16 -11.37 -18.18
N ALA A 280 13.16 -10.49 -18.14
CA ALA A 280 13.30 -9.47 -17.11
C ALA A 280 13.82 -8.14 -17.66
N ALA A 281 13.35 -7.02 -17.10
CA ALA A 281 13.78 -5.69 -17.50
C ALA A 281 13.68 -4.66 -16.36
N PRO A 282 14.47 -3.57 -16.39
CA PRO A 282 14.26 -2.43 -15.49
C PRO A 282 12.83 -1.91 -15.58
N LEU A 283 12.21 -1.64 -14.44
CA LEU A 283 10.82 -1.20 -14.38
C LEU A 283 10.62 0.20 -14.99
N ARG A 284 9.48 0.38 -15.66
CA ARG A 284 8.95 1.70 -16.03
C ARG A 284 8.34 2.35 -14.80
N ARG A 285 8.78 3.57 -14.48
CA ARG A 285 8.39 4.27 -13.25
C ARG A 285 8.12 5.74 -13.50
N ASN A 286 7.22 6.32 -12.70
CA ASN A 286 6.97 7.78 -12.65
C ASN A 286 8.04 8.52 -11.83
N ALA A 287 9.31 8.15 -11.99
CA ALA A 287 10.43 8.74 -11.25
C ALA A 287 11.59 9.08 -12.20
N PRO A 288 11.38 10.01 -13.16
CA PRO A 288 12.46 10.48 -14.02
C PRO A 288 13.56 11.12 -13.15
N GLY A 289 14.80 10.70 -13.32
CA GLY A 289 15.91 11.17 -12.49
C GLY A 289 15.93 10.60 -11.07
N CYS A 290 15.45 9.37 -10.86
CA CYS A 290 15.59 8.68 -9.58
C CYS A 290 17.07 8.59 -9.19
N GLN A 291 17.38 8.90 -7.94
CA GLN A 291 18.75 8.86 -7.40
C GLN A 291 19.02 7.62 -6.54
N GLY A 292 18.16 6.60 -6.62
CA GLY A 292 18.33 5.36 -5.87
C GLY A 292 18.18 5.51 -4.35
N SER A 293 17.27 6.35 -3.86
CA SER A 293 17.10 6.58 -2.41
C SER A 293 16.31 5.48 -1.68
N CYS A 294 15.70 4.54 -2.41
CA CYS A 294 14.78 3.51 -1.90
C CYS A 294 13.68 3.99 -0.94
N GLN A 295 13.28 5.27 -0.98
CA GLN A 295 12.33 5.86 -0.01
C GLN A 295 10.95 6.17 -0.60
N CYS A 296 10.63 5.63 -1.78
CA CYS A 296 9.42 5.96 -2.53
C CYS A 296 8.12 5.75 -1.75
N VAL A 297 8.10 4.77 -0.85
CA VAL A 297 6.94 4.41 -0.05
C VAL A 297 6.72 5.32 1.18
N VAL A 298 7.67 6.19 1.50
CA VAL A 298 7.57 7.16 2.62
C VAL A 298 7.79 8.60 2.16
N GLY A 299 7.41 8.89 0.91
CA GLY A 299 7.67 10.18 0.27
C GLY A 299 9.10 10.29 -0.25
N CYS A 300 9.25 10.61 -1.53
CA CYS A 300 10.55 10.70 -2.19
C CYS A 300 11.30 11.98 -1.72
N PRO A 301 12.47 11.86 -1.05
CA PRO A 301 13.17 13.03 -0.50
C PRO A 301 13.82 13.91 -1.58
N THR A 302 13.98 13.40 -2.81
CA THR A 302 14.62 14.14 -3.92
C THR A 302 13.60 14.76 -4.88
N GLY A 303 12.30 14.47 -4.71
CA GLY A 303 11.24 14.92 -5.62
C GLY A 303 11.23 14.23 -6.99
N ALA A 304 12.05 13.18 -7.19
CA ALA A 304 12.09 12.45 -8.46
C ALA A 304 10.77 11.74 -8.76
N LYS A 305 10.17 11.07 -7.75
CA LYS A 305 8.89 10.37 -7.92
C LYS A 305 7.74 11.38 -8.10
N GLN A 306 7.19 11.44 -9.31
CA GLN A 306 6.07 12.26 -9.72
C GLN A 306 4.75 11.65 -9.22
N SER A 307 4.52 11.67 -7.91
CA SER A 307 3.18 11.42 -7.35
C SER A 307 2.18 12.46 -7.89
N VAL A 308 0.87 12.19 -7.76
CA VAL A 308 -0.13 13.10 -8.35
C VAL A 308 -0.17 14.48 -7.69
N GLN A 309 0.39 14.62 -6.48
CA GLN A 309 0.59 15.92 -5.83
C GLN A 309 1.62 16.81 -6.54
N LEU A 310 2.58 16.21 -7.27
CA LEU A 310 3.64 16.93 -7.99
C LEU A 310 3.38 17.03 -9.51
N SER A 311 2.34 16.36 -10.01
CA SER A 311 2.10 16.22 -11.45
C SER A 311 0.68 16.57 -11.88
N VAL A 312 -0.35 15.98 -11.25
CA VAL A 312 -1.75 16.14 -11.69
C VAL A 312 -2.47 17.25 -10.94
N LEU A 313 -2.37 17.30 -9.61
CA LEU A 313 -3.02 18.33 -8.79
C LEU A 313 -2.55 19.75 -9.12
N PRO A 314 -1.26 20.01 -9.41
CA PRO A 314 -0.83 21.33 -9.87
C PRO A 314 -1.49 21.75 -11.19
N GLU A 315 -1.66 20.83 -12.14
CA GLU A 315 -2.40 21.11 -13.38
C GLU A 315 -3.89 21.39 -13.11
N ALA A 316 -4.48 20.73 -12.11
CA ALA A 316 -5.86 21.01 -11.69
C ALA A 316 -5.98 22.40 -11.06
N CYS A 317 -5.07 22.77 -10.15
CA CYS A 317 -5.06 24.09 -9.53
C CYS A 317 -4.78 25.21 -10.54
N ALA A 318 -3.89 24.99 -11.50
CA ALA A 318 -3.66 25.92 -12.60
C ALA A 318 -4.91 26.13 -13.48
N ALA A 319 -5.81 25.14 -13.52
CA ALA A 319 -7.11 25.23 -14.18
C ALA A 319 -8.25 25.75 -13.26
N GLY A 320 -7.95 26.15 -12.01
CA GLY A 320 -8.91 26.75 -11.07
C GLY A 320 -9.42 25.83 -9.96
N ALA A 321 -8.96 24.57 -9.87
CA ALA A 321 -9.38 23.68 -8.79
C ALA A 321 -8.77 24.10 -7.43
N ARG A 322 -9.60 24.14 -6.39
CA ARG A 322 -9.19 24.43 -5.00
C ARG A 322 -9.17 23.15 -4.17
N ILE A 323 -8.22 23.01 -3.25
CA ILE A 323 -8.06 21.80 -2.44
C ILE A 323 -8.20 22.14 -0.96
N VAL A 324 -9.11 21.47 -0.27
CA VAL A 324 -9.26 21.54 1.18
C VAL A 324 -8.58 20.34 1.84
N THR A 325 -7.58 20.60 2.68
CA THR A 325 -6.78 19.56 3.35
C THR A 325 -7.19 19.35 4.80
N GLY A 326 -6.97 18.16 5.34
CA GLY A 326 -7.39 17.83 6.71
C GLY A 326 -8.91 17.73 6.88
N ALA A 327 -9.67 17.55 5.80
CA ALA A 327 -11.13 17.49 5.77
C ALA A 327 -11.61 16.09 5.38
N ARG A 328 -12.27 15.39 6.30
CA ARG A 328 -12.90 14.09 6.01
C ARG A 328 -14.32 14.29 5.53
N ALA A 329 -14.64 13.83 4.32
CA ALA A 329 -16.03 13.76 3.87
C ALA A 329 -16.85 12.83 4.77
N GLU A 330 -17.85 13.40 5.42
CA GLU A 330 -18.75 12.69 6.33
C GLU A 330 -19.87 12.01 5.56
N ARG A 331 -20.51 12.79 4.66
CA ARG A 331 -21.71 12.38 3.93
C ARG A 331 -21.90 13.20 2.65
N ILE A 332 -22.41 12.55 1.61
CA ILE A 332 -22.97 13.20 0.41
C ILE A 332 -24.41 13.62 0.75
N LEU A 333 -24.74 14.88 0.49
CA LEU A 333 -26.06 15.45 0.66
C LEU A 333 -26.90 15.11 -0.59
N VAL A 334 -28.14 14.68 -0.39
CA VAL A 334 -29.02 14.24 -1.47
C VAL A 334 -30.38 14.90 -1.28
N ASP A 335 -30.88 15.51 -2.33
CA ASP A 335 -32.27 15.95 -2.45
C ASP A 335 -33.09 14.76 -2.99
N THR A 336 -33.95 14.20 -2.15
CA THR A 336 -34.78 13.03 -2.47
C THR A 336 -36.09 13.37 -3.15
N ASP A 337 -36.53 14.62 -3.06
CA ASP A 337 -37.92 15.02 -3.34
C ASP A 337 -38.03 15.72 -4.71
N ARG A 338 -36.93 15.77 -5.46
CA ARG A 338 -36.85 16.42 -6.77
C ARG A 338 -37.57 15.61 -7.86
N PRO A 339 -38.31 16.27 -8.77
CA PRO A 339 -38.83 15.63 -9.99
C PRO A 339 -37.68 14.98 -10.79
N GLY A 340 -37.86 13.70 -11.16
CA GLY A 340 -36.82 12.90 -11.84
C GLY A 340 -35.96 12.01 -10.91
N GLY A 341 -36.22 12.03 -9.60
CA GLY A 341 -35.61 11.14 -8.61
C GLY A 341 -34.46 11.77 -7.83
N PRO A 342 -33.82 11.00 -6.92
CA PRO A 342 -32.80 11.53 -6.02
C PRO A 342 -31.62 12.15 -6.76
N ARG A 343 -31.17 13.34 -6.33
CA ARG A 343 -30.01 14.04 -6.90
C ARG A 343 -29.09 14.53 -5.80
N THR A 344 -27.78 14.51 -6.04
CA THR A 344 -26.82 15.12 -5.12
C THR A 344 -27.10 16.62 -4.94
N ALA A 345 -26.88 17.10 -3.72
CA ALA A 345 -26.97 18.51 -3.35
C ALA A 345 -25.63 19.06 -2.82
N GLY A 346 -24.63 18.19 -2.62
CA GLY A 346 -23.31 18.59 -2.13
C GLY A 346 -22.68 17.58 -1.17
N VAL A 347 -21.75 18.05 -0.34
CA VAL A 347 -21.00 17.23 0.61
C VAL A 347 -20.90 17.95 1.95
N ARG A 348 -21.12 17.20 3.03
CA ARG A 348 -20.75 17.60 4.39
C ARG A 348 -19.41 16.99 4.75
N ALA A 349 -18.48 17.82 5.20
CA ALA A 349 -17.15 17.39 5.65
C ALA A 349 -16.92 17.78 7.11
N ARG A 350 -16.00 17.06 7.76
CA ARG A 350 -15.59 17.30 9.15
C ARG A 350 -14.09 17.37 9.29
N PHE A 351 -13.63 18.11 10.29
CA PHE A 351 -12.22 18.28 10.63
C PHE A 351 -12.06 18.46 12.15
N GLY A 352 -10.90 18.09 12.68
CA GLY A 352 -10.69 18.08 14.15
C GLY A 352 -11.73 17.20 14.87
N GLU A 353 -12.04 17.55 16.12
CA GLU A 353 -13.00 16.80 16.94
C GLU A 353 -14.47 17.17 16.66
N SER A 354 -14.74 18.44 16.33
CA SER A 354 -16.11 18.97 16.20
C SER A 354 -16.33 19.90 14.99
N GLY A 355 -15.29 20.23 14.23
CA GLY A 355 -15.37 21.12 13.09
C GLY A 355 -16.11 20.47 11.91
N ALA A 356 -16.97 21.23 11.25
CA ALA A 356 -17.69 20.78 10.05
C ALA A 356 -18.04 21.96 9.13
N PHE A 357 -18.19 21.65 7.83
CA PHE A 357 -18.67 22.58 6.82
C PHE A 357 -19.41 21.85 5.70
N GLU A 358 -20.14 22.60 4.88
CA GLU A 358 -20.89 22.08 3.74
C GLU A 358 -20.47 22.78 2.44
N ILE A 359 -20.32 21.99 1.38
CA ILE A 359 -20.11 22.48 0.02
C ILE A 359 -21.27 22.00 -0.83
N LEU A 360 -22.12 22.92 -1.27
CA LEU A 360 -23.24 22.58 -2.16
C LEU A 360 -22.72 22.44 -3.58
N ALA A 361 -23.04 21.32 -4.24
CA ALA A 361 -22.64 21.08 -5.61
C ALA A 361 -23.61 20.10 -6.30
N PRO A 362 -23.95 20.35 -7.58
CA PRO A 362 -24.78 19.45 -8.38
C PRO A 362 -24.04 18.18 -8.84
N LEU A 363 -22.70 18.16 -8.75
CA LEU A 363 -21.85 17.02 -9.09
C LEU A 363 -20.94 16.66 -7.92
N VAL A 364 -20.90 15.37 -7.58
CA VAL A 364 -19.98 14.82 -6.59
C VAL A 364 -19.22 13.64 -7.19
N VAL A 365 -17.90 13.74 -7.20
CA VAL A 365 -17.01 12.65 -7.61
C VAL A 365 -16.49 11.94 -6.37
N VAL A 366 -16.83 10.67 -6.22
CA VAL A 366 -16.33 9.82 -5.15
C VAL A 366 -15.01 9.19 -5.61
N ALA A 367 -13.93 9.62 -4.96
CA ALA A 367 -12.56 9.15 -5.20
C ALA A 367 -11.80 8.81 -3.90
N ALA A 368 -12.52 8.32 -2.87
CA ALA A 368 -11.96 8.02 -1.56
C ALA A 368 -11.16 6.70 -1.51
N GLY A 369 -11.05 5.99 -2.63
CA GLY A 369 -10.38 4.71 -2.78
C GLY A 369 -11.28 3.51 -2.45
N ALA A 370 -10.91 2.33 -2.94
CA ALA A 370 -11.71 1.11 -2.84
C ALA A 370 -12.15 0.74 -1.40
N LEU A 371 -11.40 1.16 -0.39
CA LEU A 371 -11.72 0.84 1.01
C LEU A 371 -12.65 1.87 1.67
N GLN A 372 -12.63 3.14 1.25
CA GLN A 372 -13.36 4.21 1.94
C GLN A 372 -14.58 4.71 1.15
N SER A 373 -14.63 4.49 -0.15
CA SER A 373 -15.79 4.84 -0.99
C SER A 373 -17.06 4.08 -0.57
N PRO A 374 -17.08 2.75 -0.32
CA PRO A 374 -18.29 2.05 0.10
C PRO A 374 -18.85 2.51 1.46
N PRO A 375 -18.05 2.67 2.53
CA PRO A 375 -18.55 3.23 3.80
C PRO A 375 -19.10 4.65 3.66
N LEU A 376 -18.48 5.51 2.84
CA LEU A 376 -19.00 6.86 2.55
C LEU A 376 -20.38 6.80 1.89
N LEU A 377 -20.54 5.98 0.85
CA LEU A 377 -21.82 5.80 0.16
C LEU A 377 -22.91 5.27 1.09
N ARG A 378 -22.58 4.30 1.96
CA ARG A 378 -23.49 3.80 3.00
C ARG A 378 -23.87 4.86 4.01
N ARG A 379 -22.92 5.66 4.49
CA ARG A 379 -23.22 6.80 5.39
C ARG A 379 -24.20 7.75 4.71
N SER A 380 -24.03 7.99 3.42
CA SER A 380 -24.84 8.89 2.61
C SER A 380 -26.23 8.37 2.22
N GLY A 381 -26.62 7.17 2.68
CA GLY A 381 -27.89 6.56 2.27
C GLY A 381 -27.90 6.02 0.83
N LEU A 382 -26.78 6.12 0.12
CA LEU A 382 -26.56 5.69 -1.26
C LEU A 382 -25.99 4.27 -1.35
N GLY A 383 -26.04 3.52 -0.25
CA GLY A 383 -25.40 2.21 -0.12
C GLY A 383 -26.31 0.99 -0.30
N ARG A 384 -27.49 1.16 -0.92
CA ARG A 384 -28.53 0.12 -0.96
C ARG A 384 -28.22 -1.05 -1.89
N HIS A 385 -27.36 -0.86 -2.88
CA HIS A 385 -27.02 -1.93 -3.83
C HIS A 385 -26.34 -3.12 -3.11
N PRO A 386 -26.84 -4.37 -3.25
CA PRO A 386 -26.39 -5.51 -2.44
C PRO A 386 -24.94 -5.94 -2.68
N ARG A 387 -24.39 -5.58 -3.85
CA ARG A 387 -22.99 -5.82 -4.22
C ARG A 387 -22.05 -4.69 -3.81
N LEU A 388 -22.54 -3.55 -3.31
CA LEU A 388 -21.67 -2.47 -2.87
C LEU A 388 -20.77 -2.93 -1.70
N GLY A 389 -19.48 -2.66 -1.85
CA GLY A 389 -18.42 -3.15 -0.99
C GLY A 389 -18.00 -4.59 -1.27
N GLY A 390 -18.71 -5.36 -2.10
CA GLY A 390 -18.27 -6.68 -2.59
C GLY A 390 -17.29 -6.57 -3.76
N ASN A 391 -16.93 -7.69 -4.38
CA ASN A 391 -16.04 -7.71 -5.54
C ASN A 391 -14.61 -7.15 -5.26
N LEU A 392 -14.19 -7.14 -3.99
CA LEU A 392 -12.87 -6.64 -3.62
C LEU A 392 -11.80 -7.62 -4.10
N SER A 393 -10.91 -7.13 -4.95
CA SER A 393 -9.59 -7.73 -5.22
C SER A 393 -8.53 -6.91 -4.50
N VAL A 394 -7.45 -7.52 -4.04
CA VAL A 394 -6.40 -6.85 -3.24
C VAL A 394 -4.99 -7.02 -3.79
N HIS A 395 -4.82 -7.85 -4.81
CA HIS A 395 -3.54 -8.18 -5.42
C HIS A 395 -2.54 -8.72 -4.36
N PRO A 396 -2.81 -9.91 -3.78
CA PRO A 396 -1.98 -10.51 -2.73
C PRO A 396 -0.54 -10.68 -3.18
N ALA A 397 0.37 -10.48 -2.23
CA ALA A 397 1.80 -10.52 -2.45
C ALA A 397 2.51 -11.34 -1.38
N THR A 398 3.66 -11.89 -1.77
CA THR A 398 4.59 -12.58 -0.88
C THR A 398 6.01 -12.20 -1.26
N SER A 399 6.96 -12.39 -0.35
CA SER A 399 8.36 -12.01 -0.56
C SER A 399 9.31 -13.09 -0.06
N VAL A 400 10.45 -13.20 -0.72
CA VAL A 400 11.59 -14.02 -0.27
C VAL A 400 12.86 -13.18 -0.34
N ALA A 401 13.90 -13.59 0.39
CA ALA A 401 15.20 -12.95 0.32
C ALA A 401 16.30 -13.98 0.06
N GLY A 402 17.30 -13.65 -0.75
CA GLY A 402 18.49 -14.45 -0.96
C GLY A 402 19.67 -13.83 -0.24
N ARG A 403 20.48 -14.65 0.41
CA ARG A 403 21.72 -14.25 1.09
C ARG A 403 22.91 -14.48 0.18
N PHE A 404 23.77 -13.47 0.08
CA PHE A 404 24.94 -13.45 -0.78
C PHE A 404 26.25 -13.34 0.02
N ALA A 405 27.32 -13.88 -0.54
CA ALA A 405 28.67 -13.77 0.00
C ALA A 405 29.19 -12.32 -0.05
N GLU A 406 28.73 -11.52 -1.01
CA GLU A 406 29.07 -10.11 -1.16
C GLU A 406 27.94 -9.19 -0.68
N PRO A 407 28.25 -7.96 -0.20
CA PRO A 407 27.22 -7.00 0.17
C PRO A 407 26.30 -6.62 -1.00
N VAL A 408 24.99 -6.71 -0.77
CA VAL A 408 23.93 -6.29 -1.70
C VAL A 408 23.43 -4.89 -1.35
N THR A 409 23.26 -4.60 -0.06
CA THR A 409 22.72 -3.36 0.50
C THR A 409 21.46 -2.94 -0.25
N ALA A 410 20.43 -3.81 -0.28
CA ALA A 410 19.30 -3.69 -1.21
C ALA A 410 18.56 -2.34 -1.19
N TRP A 411 18.66 -1.58 -0.10
CA TRP A 411 18.10 -0.24 0.05
C TRP A 411 18.93 0.89 -0.58
N GLU A 412 20.09 0.59 -1.17
CA GLU A 412 20.88 1.50 -2.00
C GLU A 412 20.56 1.26 -3.48
N GLY A 413 19.49 1.90 -3.94
CA GLY A 413 19.01 1.75 -5.30
C GLY A 413 17.53 2.06 -5.44
N VAL A 414 16.97 1.59 -6.54
CA VAL A 414 15.55 1.76 -6.81
C VAL A 414 14.73 0.77 -5.98
N LEU A 415 13.72 1.27 -5.26
CA LEU A 415 12.86 0.46 -4.38
C LEU A 415 12.20 -0.73 -5.10
N GLN A 416 11.66 -0.52 -6.30
CA GLN A 416 11.18 -1.58 -7.18
C GLN A 416 11.90 -1.40 -8.50
N SER A 417 12.96 -2.16 -8.71
CA SER A 417 13.98 -1.88 -9.74
C SER A 417 13.76 -2.66 -11.03
N VAL A 418 13.40 -3.93 -10.93
CA VAL A 418 13.31 -4.87 -12.07
C VAL A 418 12.01 -5.63 -11.99
N GLY A 419 11.33 -5.77 -13.13
CA GLY A 419 10.18 -6.65 -13.31
C GLY A 419 10.62 -7.92 -14.03
N VAL A 420 10.24 -9.07 -13.50
CA VAL A 420 10.49 -10.39 -14.08
C VAL A 420 9.13 -10.96 -14.49
N GLU A 421 8.92 -11.05 -15.80
CA GLU A 421 7.60 -11.26 -16.42
C GLU A 421 7.39 -12.69 -16.96
N GLU A 422 8.36 -13.59 -16.77
CA GLU A 422 8.29 -15.00 -17.23
C GLU A 422 6.96 -15.69 -16.90
N HIS A 423 6.43 -15.44 -15.70
CA HIS A 423 5.17 -16.05 -15.23
C HIS A 423 3.95 -15.11 -15.29
N HIS A 424 4.06 -13.96 -15.95
CA HIS A 424 3.00 -12.96 -15.98
C HIS A 424 1.72 -13.49 -16.66
N SER A 425 1.86 -14.30 -17.71
CA SER A 425 0.73 -14.98 -18.39
C SER A 425 -0.04 -15.93 -17.45
N GLN A 426 0.60 -16.43 -16.39
CA GLN A 426 -0.01 -17.28 -15.37
C GLN A 426 -0.61 -16.46 -14.21
N GLY A 427 -0.48 -15.15 -14.27
CA GLY A 427 -0.93 -14.19 -13.28
C GLY A 427 0.04 -14.02 -12.10
N ILE A 428 1.35 -14.18 -12.33
CA ILE A 428 2.41 -13.97 -11.33
C ILE A 428 3.37 -12.91 -11.88
N LEU A 429 3.52 -11.80 -11.17
CA LEU A 429 4.50 -10.76 -11.48
C LEU A 429 5.54 -10.71 -10.36
N ILE A 430 6.80 -10.97 -10.70
CA ILE A 430 7.93 -10.90 -9.77
C ILE A 430 8.63 -9.56 -9.95
N GLU A 431 9.02 -8.94 -8.84
CA GLU A 431 9.75 -7.68 -8.83
C GLU A 431 10.95 -7.77 -7.89
N ALA A 432 12.10 -7.31 -8.36
CA ALA A 432 13.21 -6.99 -7.47
C ALA A 432 12.80 -5.77 -6.66
N THR A 433 12.55 -5.99 -5.36
CA THR A 433 12.02 -4.98 -4.46
C THR A 433 12.84 -4.90 -3.20
N ALA A 434 13.04 -3.69 -2.71
CA ALA A 434 13.63 -3.40 -1.42
C ALA A 434 12.66 -2.56 -0.60
N THR A 435 13.09 -2.17 0.59
CA THR A 435 12.37 -1.21 1.42
C THR A 435 13.23 -0.02 1.74
N PRO A 436 12.63 1.09 2.20
CA PRO A 436 13.40 2.13 2.83
C PRO A 436 14.34 1.50 3.84
N PRO A 437 15.56 2.04 3.95
CA PRO A 437 16.52 1.46 4.87
C PRO A 437 15.93 1.35 6.29
N GLY A 438 16.03 0.18 6.88
CA GLY A 438 15.48 -0.08 8.22
C GLY A 438 13.97 -0.38 8.29
N MET A 439 13.28 -0.45 7.16
CA MET A 439 11.83 -0.71 7.09
C MET A 439 11.50 -2.02 6.36
N GLY A 440 12.24 -3.10 6.64
CA GLY A 440 12.13 -4.39 5.95
C GLY A 440 10.68 -4.83 5.70
N SER A 441 10.34 -5.15 4.45
CA SER A 441 8.98 -5.59 4.04
C SER A 441 8.77 -7.08 4.19
N PHE A 442 9.86 -7.86 4.25
CA PHE A 442 9.84 -9.29 4.48
C PHE A 442 10.18 -9.60 5.94
N VAL A 443 9.62 -10.68 6.46
CA VAL A 443 9.74 -11.03 7.87
C VAL A 443 11.02 -11.85 8.08
N LEU A 444 12.02 -11.24 8.72
CA LEU A 444 13.26 -11.93 9.09
C LEU A 444 12.98 -13.11 10.04
N PRO A 445 13.70 -14.25 9.89
CA PRO A 445 13.51 -15.41 10.73
C PRO A 445 14.10 -15.24 12.13
N GLY A 446 13.69 -16.12 13.05
CA GLY A 446 14.20 -16.15 14.40
C GLY A 446 13.59 -15.13 15.36
N LEU A 447 14.09 -15.19 16.59
CA LEU A 447 13.84 -14.28 17.72
C LEU A 447 15.17 -14.10 18.49
N GLY A 448 15.27 -13.09 19.35
CA GLY A 448 16.46 -12.88 20.18
C GLY A 448 17.72 -12.65 19.34
N ALA A 449 18.82 -13.32 19.69
CA ALA A 449 20.10 -13.16 18.99
C ALA A 449 20.05 -13.59 17.51
N GLU A 450 19.20 -14.55 17.14
CA GLU A 450 19.04 -14.92 15.72
C GLU A 450 18.45 -13.76 14.93
N LEU A 451 17.33 -13.18 15.40
CA LEU A 451 16.69 -12.05 14.73
C LEU A 451 17.62 -10.83 14.66
N ARG A 452 18.38 -10.60 15.73
CA ARG A 452 19.39 -9.54 15.77
C ARG A 452 20.48 -9.76 14.72
N ARG A 453 21.00 -10.99 14.59
CA ARG A 453 21.99 -11.32 13.56
C ARG A 453 21.45 -11.12 12.15
N GLU A 454 20.18 -11.47 11.92
CA GLU A 454 19.50 -11.24 10.64
C GLU A 454 19.37 -9.74 10.33
N LEU A 455 19.04 -8.90 11.32
CA LEU A 455 19.08 -7.44 11.18
C LEU A 455 20.50 -6.92 10.93
N GLU A 456 21.49 -7.52 11.59
CA GLU A 456 22.90 -7.11 11.50
C GLU A 456 23.57 -7.45 10.18
N THR A 457 23.07 -8.46 9.48
CA THR A 457 23.60 -8.96 8.20
C THR A 457 22.64 -8.74 7.03
N ALA A 458 21.63 -7.86 7.22
CA ALA A 458 20.62 -7.56 6.21
C ALA A 458 21.19 -6.88 4.96
N ASP A 459 22.39 -6.30 5.05
CA ASP A 459 23.15 -5.75 3.93
C ASP A 459 23.58 -6.83 2.92
N ARG A 460 23.50 -8.11 3.26
CA ARG A 460 23.81 -9.24 2.37
C ARG A 460 22.58 -9.85 1.71
N LEU A 461 21.42 -9.23 1.86
CA LEU A 461 20.15 -9.76 1.38
C LEU A 461 19.68 -9.04 0.11
N ALA A 462 19.42 -9.80 -0.94
CA ALA A 462 18.60 -9.38 -2.07
C ALA A 462 17.14 -9.81 -1.81
N THR A 463 16.17 -8.95 -2.10
CA THR A 463 14.75 -9.24 -1.83
C THR A 463 13.95 -9.21 -3.13
N LEU A 464 13.12 -10.23 -3.29
CA LEU A 464 12.13 -10.33 -4.36
C LEU A 464 10.74 -10.32 -3.74
N GLY A 465 9.82 -9.62 -4.39
CA GLY A 465 8.40 -9.67 -4.11
C GLY A 465 7.65 -10.21 -5.31
N ALA A 466 6.61 -11.00 -5.08
CA ALA A 466 5.74 -11.46 -6.13
C ALA A 466 4.29 -11.16 -5.79
N MET A 467 3.58 -10.62 -6.76
CA MET A 467 2.15 -10.36 -6.68
C MET A 467 1.40 -11.30 -7.62
N ILE A 468 0.18 -11.66 -7.24
CA ILE A 468 -0.66 -12.56 -8.03
C ILE A 468 -1.99 -11.91 -8.43
N ALA A 469 -2.39 -12.11 -9.68
CA ALA A 469 -3.67 -11.65 -10.23
C ALA A 469 -4.84 -12.41 -9.58
N ASP A 470 -5.37 -11.86 -8.49
CA ASP A 470 -6.43 -12.47 -7.69
C ASP A 470 -7.82 -12.35 -8.32
N ARG A 471 -8.66 -13.31 -7.98
CA ARG A 471 -10.09 -13.22 -8.23
C ARG A 471 -10.76 -12.41 -7.12
N PRO A 472 -11.76 -11.58 -7.45
CA PRO A 472 -12.47 -10.80 -6.46
C PRO A 472 -13.22 -11.73 -5.49
N SER A 473 -12.76 -11.78 -4.25
CA SER A 473 -13.32 -12.61 -3.18
C SER A 473 -13.56 -11.84 -1.88
N GLY A 474 -13.13 -10.58 -1.81
CA GLY A 474 -13.24 -9.77 -0.62
C GLY A 474 -14.52 -8.94 -0.52
N ARG A 475 -14.70 -8.35 0.67
CA ARG A 475 -15.74 -7.38 0.99
C ARG A 475 -15.23 -6.28 1.91
N VAL A 476 -15.65 -5.05 1.66
CA VAL A 476 -15.62 -3.91 2.57
C VAL A 476 -16.98 -3.81 3.26
N LEU A 477 -16.96 -3.92 4.58
CA LEU A 477 -18.11 -3.89 5.47
C LEU A 477 -18.09 -2.62 6.34
N GLY A 478 -19.22 -2.37 7.00
CA GLY A 478 -19.38 -1.23 7.90
C GLY A 478 -19.72 0.08 7.20
N ARG A 479 -20.08 1.06 8.03
CA ARG A 479 -20.54 2.40 7.64
C ARG A 479 -19.64 3.47 8.26
N ASP A 480 -19.45 3.42 9.58
CA ASP A 480 -18.62 4.39 10.30
C ASP A 480 -17.18 3.92 10.48
N ARG A 481 -17.00 2.60 10.61
CA ARG A 481 -15.70 1.93 10.58
C ARG A 481 -15.59 1.01 9.37
N THR A 482 -14.43 1.03 8.73
CA THR A 482 -14.12 0.17 7.58
C THR A 482 -13.61 -1.16 8.11
N LEU A 483 -14.34 -2.25 7.84
CA LEU A 483 -13.89 -3.62 8.09
C LEU A 483 -13.68 -4.32 6.76
N ILE A 484 -12.52 -4.93 6.57
CA ILE A 484 -12.15 -5.58 5.31
C ILE A 484 -12.11 -7.09 5.57
N ARG A 485 -12.85 -7.85 4.75
CA ARG A 485 -12.78 -9.31 4.71
C ARG A 485 -12.25 -9.75 3.37
N TYR A 486 -11.36 -10.75 3.36
CA TYR A 486 -10.84 -11.35 2.14
C TYR A 486 -10.59 -12.84 2.35
N GLY A 487 -11.09 -13.66 1.44
CA GLY A 487 -10.82 -15.09 1.43
C GLY A 487 -9.97 -15.43 0.22
N LEU A 488 -8.74 -15.89 0.42
CA LEU A 488 -7.87 -16.29 -0.68
C LEU A 488 -8.52 -17.45 -1.47
N ASP A 489 -8.72 -17.26 -2.77
CA ASP A 489 -9.27 -18.31 -3.64
C ASP A 489 -8.28 -19.48 -3.73
N ARG A 490 -8.80 -20.72 -3.80
CA ARG A 490 -7.95 -21.93 -3.89
C ARG A 490 -7.02 -21.90 -5.11
N ARG A 491 -7.46 -21.33 -6.23
CA ARG A 491 -6.66 -21.20 -7.45
C ARG A 491 -5.51 -20.20 -7.27
N ASP A 492 -5.74 -19.17 -6.47
CA ASP A 492 -4.78 -18.11 -6.17
C ASP A 492 -3.75 -18.57 -5.13
N ALA A 493 -4.15 -19.44 -4.19
CA ALA A 493 -3.23 -20.08 -3.25
C ALA A 493 -2.09 -20.86 -3.95
N GLY A 494 -2.41 -21.59 -5.03
CA GLY A 494 -1.40 -22.32 -5.80
C GLY A 494 -0.43 -21.39 -6.54
N ARG A 495 -0.87 -20.20 -6.97
CA ARG A 495 -0.02 -19.20 -7.62
C ARG A 495 1.02 -18.63 -6.66
N LEU A 496 0.62 -18.36 -5.42
CA LEU A 496 1.55 -17.85 -4.40
C LEU A 496 2.70 -18.83 -4.12
N LEU A 497 2.41 -20.13 -4.01
CA LEU A 497 3.45 -21.14 -3.81
C LEU A 497 4.39 -21.26 -5.03
N ARG A 498 3.85 -21.18 -6.25
CA ARG A 498 4.67 -21.12 -7.47
C ARG A 498 5.52 -19.85 -7.52
N ALA A 499 5.00 -18.73 -7.03
CA ALA A 499 5.75 -17.48 -6.97
C ALA A 499 6.92 -17.57 -5.97
N VAL A 500 6.72 -18.17 -4.79
CA VAL A 500 7.81 -18.45 -3.83
C VAL A 500 8.88 -19.33 -4.47
N ARG A 501 8.47 -20.39 -5.18
CA ARG A 501 9.39 -21.26 -5.92
C ARG A 501 10.22 -20.48 -6.94
N ALA A 502 9.54 -19.75 -7.84
CA ALA A 502 10.18 -19.03 -8.93
C ALA A 502 11.15 -17.95 -8.42
N MET A 503 10.79 -17.23 -7.35
CA MET A 503 11.71 -16.28 -6.73
C MET A 503 12.93 -16.97 -6.11
N GLY A 504 12.75 -18.14 -5.48
CA GLY A 504 13.87 -18.91 -4.94
C GLY A 504 14.82 -19.42 -6.04
N GLU A 505 14.27 -19.94 -7.13
CA GLU A 505 15.02 -20.34 -8.33
C GLU A 505 15.83 -19.17 -8.90
N LEU A 506 15.19 -18.01 -9.04
CA LEU A 506 15.85 -16.78 -9.51
C LEU A 506 17.02 -16.36 -8.61
N LEU A 507 16.84 -16.44 -7.28
CA LEU A 507 17.88 -16.07 -6.32
C LEU A 507 19.06 -17.06 -6.34
N PHE A 508 18.80 -18.36 -6.43
CA PHE A 508 19.87 -19.35 -6.55
C PHE A 508 20.64 -19.19 -7.86
N ALA A 509 19.95 -18.95 -8.98
CA ALA A 509 20.59 -18.65 -10.26
C ALA A 509 21.41 -17.35 -10.22
N ALA A 510 21.00 -16.38 -9.41
CA ALA A 510 21.77 -15.14 -9.18
C ALA A 510 23.02 -15.35 -8.29
N GLY A 511 23.18 -16.51 -7.65
CA GLY A 511 24.32 -16.83 -6.77
C GLY A 511 24.05 -16.72 -5.27
N ALA A 512 22.79 -16.75 -4.83
CA ALA A 512 22.47 -16.80 -3.40
C ALA A 512 22.94 -18.13 -2.77
N GLU A 513 23.58 -18.07 -1.60
CA GLU A 513 24.02 -19.24 -0.83
C GLU A 513 22.87 -19.87 -0.02
N GLU A 514 21.87 -19.06 0.31
CA GLU A 514 20.70 -19.43 1.10
C GLU A 514 19.52 -18.55 0.70
N VAL A 515 18.30 -19.11 0.68
CA VAL A 515 17.05 -18.37 0.51
C VAL A 515 16.26 -18.38 1.82
N LEU A 516 15.93 -17.18 2.30
CA LEU A 516 14.94 -16.93 3.34
C LEU A 516 13.54 -17.02 2.73
N THR A 517 12.80 -18.07 3.08
CA THR A 517 11.57 -18.47 2.38
C THR A 517 10.34 -17.65 2.75
N GLY A 518 10.38 -16.90 3.86
CA GLY A 518 9.18 -16.27 4.44
C GLY A 518 8.17 -17.27 5.02
N ILE A 519 8.53 -18.55 5.14
CA ILE A 519 7.68 -19.62 5.71
C ILE A 519 8.17 -19.91 7.13
N PRO A 520 7.38 -19.58 8.19
CA PRO A 520 7.86 -19.70 9.58
C PRO A 520 8.39 -21.08 9.99
N ARG A 521 7.83 -22.16 9.42
CA ARG A 521 8.22 -23.53 9.74
C ARG A 521 9.48 -24.01 9.04
N ALA A 522 9.90 -23.33 7.99
CA ALA A 522 11.06 -23.68 7.18
C ALA A 522 11.70 -22.39 6.68
N PRO A 523 12.26 -21.57 7.58
CA PRO A 523 12.63 -20.19 7.29
C PRO A 523 13.77 -20.05 6.28
N ARG A 524 14.52 -21.14 6.02
CA ARG A 524 15.76 -21.14 5.24
C ARG A 524 15.85 -22.41 4.41
N VAL A 525 16.43 -22.29 3.22
CA VAL A 525 16.80 -23.39 2.33
C VAL A 525 18.09 -23.05 1.60
N ARG A 526 18.92 -24.05 1.28
CA ARG A 526 20.21 -23.89 0.58
C ARG A 526 20.21 -24.43 -0.84
N SER A 527 19.11 -25.04 -1.27
CA SER A 527 18.96 -25.53 -2.63
C SER A 527 17.51 -25.48 -3.09
N LEU A 528 17.34 -25.55 -4.41
CA LEU A 528 16.01 -25.64 -5.03
C LEU A 528 15.28 -26.94 -4.63
N THR A 529 16.02 -28.04 -4.41
CA THR A 529 15.47 -29.32 -3.94
C THR A 529 14.92 -29.22 -2.53
N GLU A 530 15.63 -28.54 -1.63
CA GLU A 530 15.12 -28.25 -0.28
C GLU A 530 13.87 -27.36 -0.34
N LEU A 531 13.87 -26.34 -1.20
CA LEU A 531 12.72 -25.48 -1.40
C LEU A 531 11.49 -26.27 -1.87
N ASP A 532 11.66 -27.20 -2.81
CA ASP A 532 10.58 -28.08 -3.28
C ASP A 532 10.01 -28.95 -2.17
N ALA A 533 10.88 -29.54 -1.34
CA ALA A 533 10.45 -30.35 -0.20
C ALA A 533 9.64 -29.53 0.81
N VAL A 534 10.07 -28.29 1.09
CA VAL A 534 9.35 -27.35 1.95
C VAL A 534 7.99 -26.97 1.37
N LEU A 535 7.92 -26.66 0.07
CA LEU A 535 6.69 -26.24 -0.58
C LEU A 535 5.67 -27.37 -0.70
N ALA A 536 6.10 -28.63 -0.83
CA ALA A 536 5.22 -29.80 -0.85
C ALA A 536 4.39 -29.94 0.46
N GLY A 537 4.96 -29.54 1.60
CA GLY A 537 4.27 -29.52 2.91
C GLY A 537 3.60 -28.19 3.26
N THR A 538 3.69 -27.18 2.40
CA THR A 538 3.24 -25.82 2.67
C THR A 538 1.93 -25.51 1.95
N SER A 539 1.07 -24.73 2.60
CA SER A 539 -0.14 -24.18 1.97
C SER A 539 -0.15 -22.67 2.17
N ALA A 540 -0.90 -21.94 1.33
CA ALA A 540 -0.92 -20.48 1.36
C ALA A 540 -1.30 -19.87 2.73
N ARG A 541 -2.00 -20.61 3.60
CA ARG A 541 -2.31 -20.16 4.98
C ARG A 541 -1.09 -20.01 5.88
N HIS A 542 0.02 -20.65 5.52
CA HIS A 542 1.29 -20.59 6.26
C HIS A 542 2.20 -19.47 5.76
N LEU A 543 1.83 -18.77 4.69
CA LEU A 543 2.62 -17.68 4.13
C LEU A 543 2.31 -16.38 4.88
N HIS A 544 3.34 -15.56 5.09
CA HIS A 544 3.13 -14.14 5.37
C HIS A 544 2.79 -13.44 4.06
N LEU A 545 1.59 -12.85 4.02
CA LEU A 545 1.07 -12.19 2.83
C LEU A 545 0.78 -10.71 3.13
N SER A 546 1.13 -9.88 2.16
CA SER A 546 0.71 -8.48 2.09
C SER A 546 -0.23 -8.29 0.90
N ALA A 547 -0.82 -7.11 0.79
CA ALA A 547 -1.63 -6.71 -0.34
C ALA A 547 -1.53 -5.19 -0.53
N TYR A 548 -1.76 -4.69 -1.75
CA TYR A 548 -1.47 -3.30 -2.08
C TYR A 548 -2.51 -2.61 -2.95
N HIS A 549 -3.26 -3.36 -3.76
CA HIS A 549 -4.04 -2.82 -4.86
C HIS A 549 -5.54 -3.11 -4.71
N PRO A 550 -6.22 -2.56 -3.67
CA PRO A 550 -7.62 -2.81 -3.46
C PRO A 550 -8.45 -2.19 -4.60
N THR A 551 -9.32 -2.99 -5.23
CA THR A 551 -10.14 -2.58 -6.38
C THR A 551 -11.56 -3.16 -6.32
N GLY A 552 -12.49 -2.59 -7.10
CA GLY A 552 -13.77 -3.22 -7.47
C GLY A 552 -14.92 -3.15 -6.48
N THR A 553 -14.76 -2.44 -5.37
CA THR A 553 -15.77 -2.37 -4.29
C THR A 553 -17.01 -1.56 -4.62
N ALA A 554 -17.01 -0.82 -5.72
CA ALA A 554 -18.17 -0.14 -6.27
C ALA A 554 -18.13 -0.24 -7.81
N ALA A 555 -17.87 -1.47 -8.29
CA ALA A 555 -17.60 -1.74 -9.70
C ALA A 555 -18.69 -1.22 -10.64
N ALA A 556 -18.26 -0.70 -11.79
CA ALA A 556 -19.11 -0.30 -12.90
C ALA A 556 -19.32 -1.45 -13.90
N GLY A 557 -20.48 -1.43 -14.56
CA GLY A 557 -20.79 -2.38 -15.63
C GLY A 557 -22.25 -2.35 -16.06
N ALA A 558 -22.56 -3.09 -17.13
CA ALA A 558 -23.86 -3.08 -17.79
C ALA A 558 -24.99 -3.66 -16.93
N ASP A 559 -24.74 -4.78 -16.25
CA ASP A 559 -25.75 -5.49 -15.46
C ASP A 559 -26.06 -4.77 -14.12
N PRO A 560 -27.25 -4.18 -13.96
CA PRO A 560 -27.63 -3.43 -12.76
C PRO A 560 -27.82 -4.30 -11.51
N HIS A 561 -27.87 -5.64 -11.62
CA HIS A 561 -27.92 -6.54 -10.47
C HIS A 561 -26.54 -6.90 -9.94
N ARG A 562 -25.51 -6.75 -10.79
CA ARG A 562 -24.11 -7.06 -10.45
C ARG A 562 -23.33 -5.81 -10.06
N PHE A 563 -23.57 -4.70 -10.75
CA PHE A 563 -22.73 -3.50 -10.66
C PHE A 563 -23.47 -2.32 -10.02
N PRO A 564 -23.00 -1.80 -8.87
CA PRO A 564 -23.61 -0.63 -8.22
C PRO A 564 -23.48 0.66 -9.05
N ALA A 565 -22.55 0.74 -9.99
CA ALA A 565 -22.45 1.82 -10.96
C ALA A 565 -22.82 1.35 -12.38
N ASP A 566 -23.26 2.30 -13.20
CA ASP A 566 -23.54 2.08 -14.60
C ASP A 566 -22.25 1.90 -15.44
N PRO A 567 -22.34 1.54 -16.74
CA PRO A 567 -21.18 1.39 -17.62
C PRO A 567 -20.20 2.58 -17.65
N TRP A 568 -20.69 3.78 -17.36
CA TRP A 568 -19.93 5.03 -17.37
C TRP A 568 -19.46 5.45 -15.97
N GLY A 569 -19.61 4.60 -14.96
CA GLY A 569 -19.18 4.90 -13.60
C GLY A 569 -20.11 5.85 -12.83
N ARG A 570 -21.34 6.09 -13.30
CA ARG A 570 -22.34 6.83 -12.54
C ARG A 570 -22.97 5.92 -11.49
N LEU A 571 -23.09 6.38 -10.25
CA LEU A 571 -23.70 5.59 -9.19
C LEU A 571 -25.20 5.38 -9.47
N ARG A 572 -25.68 4.14 -9.42
CA ARG A 572 -27.10 3.85 -9.66
C ARG A 572 -27.97 4.33 -8.50
N GLY A 573 -29.15 4.85 -8.84
CA GLY A 573 -30.16 5.30 -7.87
C GLY A 573 -30.00 6.73 -7.37
N VAL A 574 -29.04 7.49 -7.90
CA VAL A 574 -28.88 8.93 -7.63
C VAL A 574 -28.25 9.64 -8.83
N GLN A 575 -28.72 10.85 -9.13
CA GLN A 575 -28.12 11.70 -10.16
C GLN A 575 -26.98 12.54 -9.59
N GLY A 576 -25.95 12.78 -10.41
CA GLY A 576 -24.82 13.65 -10.06
C GLY A 576 -23.78 13.03 -9.14
N VAL A 577 -23.72 11.69 -9.01
CA VAL A 577 -22.66 11.01 -8.27
C VAL A 577 -21.85 10.12 -9.22
N LEU A 578 -20.55 10.40 -9.34
CA LEU A 578 -19.59 9.64 -10.16
C LEU A 578 -18.63 8.86 -9.28
N LEU A 579 -18.19 7.69 -9.74
CA LEU A 579 -17.12 6.92 -9.13
C LEU A 579 -15.88 7.01 -10.01
N ALA A 580 -14.80 7.61 -9.49
CA ALA A 580 -13.58 7.84 -10.25
C ALA A 580 -12.33 7.39 -9.48
N ASP A 581 -12.40 6.25 -8.78
CA ASP A 581 -11.26 5.63 -8.11
C ASP A 581 -11.18 4.12 -8.36
N ALA A 582 -10.24 3.44 -7.70
CA ALA A 582 -10.06 2.00 -7.79
C ALA A 582 -11.31 1.15 -7.52
N SER A 583 -12.32 1.67 -6.80
CA SER A 583 -13.58 0.98 -6.53
C SER A 583 -14.39 0.74 -7.80
N VAL A 584 -14.26 1.59 -8.82
CA VAL A 584 -15.06 1.52 -10.06
C VAL A 584 -14.59 0.41 -11.01
N LEU A 585 -13.33 -0.03 -10.88
CA LEU A 585 -12.74 -1.03 -11.77
C LEU A 585 -13.46 -2.38 -11.62
N PRO A 586 -13.92 -3.02 -12.71
CA PRO A 586 -14.71 -4.26 -12.60
C PRO A 586 -13.97 -5.46 -12.00
N SER A 587 -12.64 -5.52 -12.13
CA SER A 587 -11.79 -6.58 -11.57
C SER A 587 -10.36 -6.09 -11.33
N CYS A 588 -9.52 -6.94 -10.73
CA CYS A 588 -8.07 -6.71 -10.66
C CYS A 588 -7.47 -6.44 -12.05
N PRO A 589 -6.65 -5.38 -12.23
CA PRO A 589 -5.98 -5.10 -13.50
C PRO A 589 -4.78 -6.01 -13.78
N GLN A 590 -4.44 -6.92 -12.87
CA GLN A 590 -3.29 -7.85 -12.93
C GLN A 590 -1.91 -7.19 -12.85
N VAL A 591 -1.86 -5.85 -12.85
CA VAL A 591 -0.65 -5.04 -12.71
C VAL A 591 -0.88 -3.93 -11.68
N ASN A 592 0.10 -3.05 -11.43
CA ASN A 592 -0.10 -1.88 -10.57
C ASN A 592 -1.22 -0.99 -11.12
N PRO A 593 -2.23 -0.61 -10.33
CA PRO A 593 -3.48 -0.06 -10.86
C PRO A 593 -3.43 1.45 -11.10
N GLN A 594 -2.35 2.18 -10.75
CA GLN A 594 -2.37 3.65 -10.81
C GLN A 594 -2.75 4.18 -12.20
N LEU A 595 -2.10 3.67 -13.26
CA LEU A 595 -2.42 4.09 -14.63
C LEU A 595 -3.85 3.69 -15.01
N SER A 596 -4.32 2.50 -14.60
CA SER A 596 -5.69 2.06 -14.83
C SER A 596 -6.72 2.96 -14.16
N ILE A 597 -6.46 3.38 -12.92
CA ILE A 597 -7.34 4.26 -12.15
C ILE A 597 -7.39 5.66 -12.78
N MET A 598 -6.24 6.20 -13.17
CA MET A 598 -6.17 7.51 -13.83
C MET A 598 -6.88 7.49 -15.17
N ALA A 599 -6.67 6.44 -15.98
CA ALA A 599 -7.33 6.31 -17.27
C ALA A 599 -8.86 6.20 -17.12
N ALA A 600 -9.35 5.37 -16.19
CA ALA A 600 -10.77 5.28 -15.89
C ALA A 600 -11.35 6.61 -15.40
N ALA A 601 -10.66 7.30 -14.47
CA ALA A 601 -11.11 8.59 -13.95
C ALA A 601 -11.20 9.66 -15.05
N SER A 602 -10.23 9.74 -15.96
CA SER A 602 -10.26 10.66 -17.09
C SER A 602 -11.48 10.41 -17.97
N ALA A 603 -11.67 9.16 -18.43
CA ALA A 603 -12.77 8.79 -19.32
C ALA A 603 -14.15 9.03 -18.68
N ILE A 604 -14.30 8.70 -17.39
CA ILE A 604 -15.56 8.92 -16.64
C ILE A 604 -15.86 10.40 -16.48
N SER A 605 -14.86 11.21 -16.13
CA SER A 605 -15.03 12.66 -15.96
C SER A 605 -15.28 13.38 -17.28
N GLU A 606 -14.59 13.02 -18.35
CA GLU A 606 -14.85 13.57 -19.69
C GLU A 606 -16.27 13.28 -20.18
N ALA A 607 -16.76 12.04 -19.95
CA ALA A 607 -18.13 11.67 -20.30
C ALA A 607 -19.20 12.42 -19.48
N ALA A 608 -18.84 12.94 -18.29
CA ALA A 608 -19.74 13.72 -17.46
C ALA A 608 -19.79 15.20 -17.86
N VAL A 609 -18.74 15.74 -18.48
CA VAL A 609 -18.72 17.12 -19.01
C VAL A 609 -19.58 17.24 -20.27
N HIS A 610 -19.66 16.17 -21.07
CA HIS A 610 -20.39 16.17 -22.34
C HIS A 610 -21.85 15.67 -22.25
N ALA A 611 -22.35 15.35 -21.05
CA ALA A 611 -23.68 14.79 -20.81
C ALA A 611 -24.59 15.80 -20.10
#